data_AF-A0A2G5U612-F1
#
_entry.id   AF-A0A2G5U612-F1
#
_cell.length_a   1.000
_cell.length_b   1.000
_cell.length_c   1.000
_cell.angle_alpha   90.00
_cell.angle_beta   90.00
_cell.angle_gamma   90.00
#
_symmetry.space_group_name_H-M   'P 1'
#
loop_
_entity.id
_entity.type
_entity.pdbx_description
1 polymer ?
#
loop_
_entity_poly.entity_id
_entity_poly.type
_entity_poly.pdbx_seq_one_letter_code
_entity_poly.pdbx_strand_id
1 'polypeptide(L)'
;MAYSRIARCIATFTNLIFLSIAVSLLLITLLSAFNPPKPVVSPERVNEYPQFIVTLLLIGSYSTFLFVLSLLGLVSLCFLNSILLFVFILGQVAMMFIVGISFAFTLTVRKRLHMKLEDIWKNKPNCLEGQPCIPLETFRSSESLLIVFLLIFFAIQIIQLIASWYLCERRSSQEKYKLQLQKADEDDE
;
A
#
# COMPACT_ATOMS: atom_id res chain seq x y z
N MET A 1 19.09 -23.89 7.55
CA MET A 1 17.77 -24.09 6.90
C MET A 1 16.63 -23.32 7.59
N ALA A 2 16.64 -23.14 8.92
CA ALA A 2 15.56 -22.49 9.67
C ALA A 2 15.23 -21.05 9.19
N TYR A 3 16.24 -20.19 9.01
CA TYR A 3 16.04 -18.79 8.57
C TYR A 3 15.33 -18.65 7.22
N SER A 4 15.56 -19.58 6.28
CA SER A 4 14.87 -19.56 4.99
C SER A 4 13.39 -19.95 5.10
N ARG A 5 13.04 -20.84 6.04
CA ARG A 5 11.64 -21.20 6.31
C ARG A 5 10.90 -20.03 6.96
N ILE A 6 11.55 -19.36 7.92
CA ILE A 6 11.00 -18.17 8.58
C ILE A 6 10.78 -17.05 7.56
N ALA A 7 11.78 -16.72 6.74
CA ALA A 7 11.65 -15.70 5.70
C ALA A 7 10.52 -16.02 4.70
N ARG A 8 10.36 -17.29 4.29
CA ARG A 8 9.23 -17.71 3.45
C ARG A 8 7.90 -17.54 4.16
N CYS A 9 7.79 -17.94 5.43
CA CYS A 9 6.56 -17.82 6.20
C CYS A 9 6.14 -16.35 6.34
N ILE A 10 7.09 -15.48 6.70
CA ILE A 10 6.88 -14.03 6.74
C ILE A 10 6.41 -13.55 5.36
N ALA A 11 7.12 -13.93 4.29
CA ALA A 11 6.81 -13.50 2.94
C ALA A 11 5.43 -13.94 2.43
N THR A 12 5.01 -15.15 2.78
CA THR A 12 3.68 -15.66 2.46
C THR A 12 2.62 -14.91 3.25
N PHE A 13 2.81 -14.76 4.57
CA PHE A 13 1.83 -14.17 5.47
C PHE A 13 1.52 -12.70 5.12
N THR A 14 2.56 -11.90 4.93
CA THR A 14 2.43 -10.48 4.53
C THR A 14 1.82 -10.32 3.13
N ASN A 15 2.16 -11.19 2.16
CA ASN A 15 1.50 -11.17 0.84
C ASN A 15 0.01 -11.50 0.93
N LEU A 16 -0.39 -12.43 1.81
CA LEU A 16 -1.81 -12.72 2.05
C LEU A 16 -2.53 -11.54 2.69
N ILE A 17 -1.89 -10.85 3.65
CA ILE A 17 -2.41 -9.61 4.24
C ILE A 17 -2.60 -8.55 3.14
N PHE A 18 -1.59 -8.31 2.32
CA PHE A 18 -1.66 -7.31 1.25
C PHE A 18 -2.69 -7.67 0.18
N LEU A 19 -2.84 -8.95 -0.14
CA LEU A 19 -3.90 -9.43 -1.03
C LEU A 19 -5.29 -9.15 -0.43
N SER A 20 -5.48 -9.45 0.86
CA SER A 20 -6.74 -9.16 1.56
C SER A 20 -7.06 -7.67 1.59
N ILE A 21 -6.06 -6.83 1.85
CA ILE A 21 -6.20 -5.37 1.82
C ILE A 21 -6.57 -4.90 0.41
N ALA A 22 -5.88 -5.40 -0.62
CA ALA A 22 -6.13 -5.03 -2.01
C ALA A 22 -7.56 -5.40 -2.44
N VAL A 23 -8.02 -6.62 -2.13
CA VAL A 23 -9.41 -7.06 -2.40
C VAL A 23 -10.41 -6.17 -1.67
N SER A 24 -10.16 -5.86 -0.40
CA SER A 24 -11.05 -5.00 0.39
C SER A 24 -11.13 -3.59 -0.20
N LEU A 25 -10.02 -3.00 -0.61
CA LEU A 25 -9.97 -1.68 -1.23
C LEU A 25 -10.62 -1.64 -2.61
N LEU A 26 -10.47 -2.70 -3.42
CA LEU A 26 -11.17 -2.83 -4.70
C LEU A 26 -12.69 -2.91 -4.48
N LEU A 27 -13.13 -3.69 -3.49
CA LEU A 27 -14.54 -3.78 -3.14
C LEU A 27 -15.08 -2.43 -2.64
N ILE A 28 -14.34 -1.73 -1.78
CA ILE A 28 -14.70 -0.39 -1.30
C ILE A 28 -14.80 0.59 -2.46
N THR A 29 -13.84 0.58 -3.39
CA THR A 29 -13.84 1.44 -4.58
C THR A 29 -15.07 1.17 -5.45
N LEU A 30 -15.37 -0.11 -5.69
CA LEU A 30 -16.53 -0.52 -6.48
C LEU A 30 -17.84 -0.11 -5.81
N LEU A 31 -18.00 -0.41 -4.52
CA LEU A 31 -19.20 -0.04 -3.76
C LEU A 31 -19.37 1.48 -3.70
N SER A 32 -18.29 2.24 -3.51
CA SER A 32 -18.33 3.70 -3.45
C SER A 32 -18.65 4.35 -4.79
N ALA A 33 -18.32 3.69 -5.91
CA ALA A 33 -18.69 4.15 -7.24
C ALA A 33 -20.20 4.04 -7.49
N PHE A 34 -20.85 2.98 -6.99
CA PHE A 34 -22.29 2.79 -7.13
C PHE A 34 -23.11 3.50 -6.03
N ASN A 35 -22.62 3.48 -4.80
CA ASN A 35 -23.27 4.03 -3.62
C ASN A 35 -22.29 4.97 -2.90
N PRO A 36 -22.18 6.24 -3.33
CA PRO A 36 -21.26 7.18 -2.70
C PRO A 36 -21.62 7.39 -1.22
N PRO A 37 -20.62 7.50 -0.35
CA PRO A 37 -20.85 7.63 1.09
C PRO A 37 -21.56 8.94 1.41
N LYS A 38 -22.30 8.94 2.52
CA LYS A 38 -22.94 10.16 3.03
C LYS A 38 -21.87 11.20 3.39
N PRO A 39 -22.10 12.48 3.09
CA PRO A 39 -21.14 13.53 3.42
C PRO A 39 -21.17 13.79 4.93
N VAL A 40 -20.10 13.39 5.62
CA VAL A 40 -19.91 13.64 7.07
C VAL A 40 -19.03 14.87 7.31
N VAL A 41 -18.01 15.04 6.47
CA VAL A 41 -17.02 16.14 6.56
C VAL A 41 -17.24 17.20 5.47
N SER A 42 -17.91 16.81 4.38
CA SER A 42 -18.25 17.71 3.28
C SER A 42 -19.63 18.36 3.53
N PRO A 43 -19.83 19.64 3.19
CA PRO A 43 -21.14 20.27 3.26
C PRO A 43 -22.09 19.82 2.14
N GLU A 44 -21.54 19.40 0.99
CA GLU A 44 -22.27 18.93 -0.18
C GLU A 44 -22.02 17.44 -0.41
N ARG A 45 -22.76 16.83 -1.34
CA ARG A 45 -22.62 15.39 -1.62
C ARG A 45 -21.24 15.10 -2.20
N VAL A 46 -20.62 14.02 -1.73
CA VAL A 46 -19.21 13.73 -2.05
C VAL A 46 -19.01 13.48 -3.55
N ASN A 47 -20.03 12.97 -4.24
CA ASN A 47 -20.01 12.70 -5.68
C ASN A 47 -20.08 13.95 -6.58
N GLU A 48 -20.38 15.12 -6.02
CA GLU A 48 -20.38 16.39 -6.77
C GLU A 48 -18.96 16.93 -6.94
N TYR A 49 -18.02 16.49 -6.09
CA TYR A 49 -16.62 16.89 -6.16
C TYR A 49 -15.85 16.04 -7.17
N PRO A 50 -15.17 16.65 -8.17
CA PRO A 50 -14.32 15.90 -9.09
C PRO A 50 -13.18 15.18 -8.36
N GLN A 51 -12.75 15.70 -7.21
CA GLN A 51 -11.76 15.05 -6.36
C GLN A 51 -12.20 13.65 -5.91
N PHE A 52 -13.49 13.40 -5.68
CA PHE A 52 -13.97 12.09 -5.27
C PHE A 52 -13.74 11.03 -6.36
N ILE A 53 -14.07 11.35 -7.61
CA ILE A 53 -13.84 10.44 -8.75
C ILE A 53 -12.34 10.18 -8.92
N VAL A 54 -11.51 11.23 -8.85
CA VAL A 54 -10.05 11.09 -8.93
C VAL A 54 -9.52 10.20 -7.80
N THR A 55 -10.02 10.38 -6.57
CA THR A 55 -9.64 9.54 -5.43
C THR A 55 -10.02 8.08 -5.65
N LEU A 56 -11.22 7.79 -6.17
CA LEU A 56 -11.62 6.41 -6.49
C LEU A 56 -10.72 5.77 -7.54
N LEU A 57 -10.36 6.52 -8.60
CA LEU A 57 -9.45 6.01 -9.63
C LEU A 57 -8.05 5.74 -9.07
N LEU A 58 -7.53 6.61 -8.20
CA LEU A 58 -6.24 6.43 -7.56
C LEU A 58 -6.24 5.23 -6.59
N ILE A 59 -7.27 5.09 -5.75
CA ILE A 59 -7.38 3.94 -4.85
C ILE A 59 -7.56 2.65 -5.67
N GLY A 60 -8.39 2.66 -6.71
CA GLY A 60 -8.62 1.50 -7.58
C GLY A 60 -7.35 1.05 -8.31
N SER A 61 -6.60 1.98 -8.90
CA SER A 61 -5.33 1.68 -9.58
C SER A 61 -4.27 1.17 -8.60
N TYR A 62 -4.11 1.83 -7.45
CA TYR A 62 -3.21 1.38 -6.38
C TYR A 62 -3.54 -0.03 -5.89
N SER A 63 -4.83 -0.30 -5.66
CA SER A 63 -5.29 -1.60 -5.14
C SER A 63 -5.12 -2.70 -6.18
N THR A 64 -5.34 -2.40 -7.46
CA THR A 64 -5.09 -3.34 -8.57
C THR A 64 -3.61 -3.69 -8.64
N PHE A 65 -2.73 -2.68 -8.55
CA PHE A 65 -1.29 -2.92 -8.55
C PHE A 65 -0.84 -3.74 -7.33
N LEU A 66 -1.34 -3.42 -6.14
CA LEU A 66 -1.07 -4.17 -4.92
C LEU A 66 -1.56 -5.62 -5.02
N PHE A 67 -2.72 -5.86 -5.63
CA PHE A 67 -3.28 -7.19 -5.87
C PHE A 67 -2.36 -8.01 -6.78
N VAL A 68 -2.00 -7.48 -7.95
CA VAL A 68 -1.13 -8.15 -8.92
C VAL A 68 0.24 -8.43 -8.31
N LEU A 69 0.80 -7.46 -7.60
CA LEU A 69 2.10 -7.62 -6.95
C LEU A 69 2.06 -8.69 -5.84
N SER A 70 0.98 -8.72 -5.04
CA SER A 70 0.82 -9.73 -3.98
C SER A 70 0.66 -11.14 -4.55
N LEU A 71 -0.09 -11.30 -5.65
CA LEU A 71 -0.18 -12.56 -6.38
C LEU A 71 1.18 -12.98 -6.95
N LEU A 72 1.89 -12.05 -7.59
CA LEU A 72 3.25 -12.29 -8.09
C LEU A 72 4.18 -12.73 -6.96
N GLY A 73 4.08 -12.11 -5.78
CA GLY A 73 4.80 -12.50 -4.58
C GLY A 73 4.53 -13.94 -4.17
N LEU A 74 3.25 -14.34 -4.04
CA LEU A 74 2.87 -15.72 -3.71
C LEU A 74 3.35 -16.73 -4.76
N VAL A 75 3.12 -16.42 -6.03
CA VAL A 75 3.59 -17.24 -7.16
C VAL A 75 5.10 -17.40 -7.12
N SER A 76 5.84 -16.31 -6.93
CA SER A 76 7.31 -16.32 -6.84
C SER A 76 7.81 -17.16 -5.67
N LEU A 77 7.06 -17.31 -4.59
CA LEU A 77 7.45 -18.19 -3.46
C LEU A 77 7.25 -19.67 -3.80
N CYS A 78 6.22 -20.01 -4.59
CA CYS A 78 5.95 -21.37 -5.05
C CYS A 78 6.95 -21.83 -6.12
N PHE A 79 7.31 -20.95 -7.06
CA PHE A 79 8.34 -21.25 -8.06
C PHE A 79 9.74 -21.04 -7.46
N LEU A 80 10.70 -21.90 -7.84
CA LEU A 80 12.09 -21.79 -7.37
C LEU A 80 12.93 -20.75 -8.15
N ASN A 81 12.33 -20.08 -9.14
CA ASN A 81 13.00 -19.12 -10.02
C ASN A 81 13.29 -17.79 -9.30
N SER A 82 14.54 -17.31 -9.37
CA SER A 82 14.97 -16.03 -8.80
C SER A 82 14.41 -14.79 -9.54
N ILE A 83 14.11 -14.89 -10.84
CA ILE A 83 13.67 -13.76 -11.67
C ILE A 83 12.33 -13.20 -11.21
N LEU A 84 11.34 -14.06 -10.94
CA LEU A 84 10.02 -13.63 -10.48
C LEU A 84 10.09 -12.90 -9.14
N LEU A 85 10.96 -13.37 -8.24
CA LEU A 85 11.17 -12.75 -6.94
C LEU A 85 11.89 -11.41 -7.07
N PHE A 86 12.82 -11.27 -8.02
CA PHE A 86 13.46 -10.01 -8.35
C PHE A 86 12.47 -8.98 -8.91
N VAL A 87 11.62 -9.36 -9.87
CA VAL A 87 10.57 -8.48 -10.42
C VAL A 87 9.61 -8.04 -9.32
N PHE A 88 9.23 -8.95 -8.42
CA PHE A 88 8.43 -8.64 -7.24
C PHE A 88 9.10 -7.60 -6.33
N ILE A 89 10.40 -7.76 -6.03
CA ILE A 89 11.17 -6.79 -5.23
C ILE A 89 11.17 -5.40 -5.90
N LEU A 90 11.40 -5.33 -7.21
CA LEU A 90 11.34 -4.05 -7.94
C LEU A 90 9.96 -3.38 -7.83
N GLY A 91 8.89 -4.16 -7.98
CA GLY A 91 7.53 -3.67 -7.81
C GLY A 91 7.24 -3.17 -6.39
N GLN A 92 7.79 -3.84 -5.37
CA GLN A 92 7.67 -3.38 -3.98
C GLN A 92 8.38 -2.06 -3.75
N VAL A 93 9.62 -1.91 -4.24
CA VAL A 93 10.38 -0.67 -4.12
C VAL A 93 9.64 0.49 -4.80
N ALA A 94 9.08 0.26 -6.00
CA ALA A 94 8.29 1.26 -6.69
C ALA A 94 7.06 1.70 -5.87
N MET A 95 6.34 0.74 -5.27
CA MET A 95 5.19 1.04 -4.41
C MET A 95 5.57 1.80 -3.15
N MET A 96 6.65 1.39 -2.48
CA MET A 96 7.16 2.09 -1.30
C MET A 96 7.53 3.53 -1.63
N PHE A 97 8.13 3.77 -2.81
CA PHE A 97 8.49 5.11 -3.26
C PHE A 97 7.26 5.99 -3.50
N ILE A 98 6.24 5.46 -4.19
CA ILE A 98 4.97 6.17 -4.42
C ILE A 98 4.29 6.51 -3.10
N VAL A 99 4.24 5.57 -2.15
CA VAL A 99 3.67 5.80 -0.81
C VAL A 99 4.47 6.86 -0.06
N GLY A 100 5.80 6.82 -0.12
CA GLY A 100 6.68 7.81 0.52
C GLY A 100 6.46 9.22 0.00
N ILE A 101 6.40 9.39 -1.33
CA ILE A 101 6.07 10.69 -1.95
C ILE A 101 4.69 11.17 -1.53
N SER A 102 3.69 10.28 -1.60
CA SER A 102 2.30 10.62 -1.25
C SER A 102 2.21 11.08 0.21
N PHE A 103 2.89 10.39 1.12
CA PHE A 103 2.94 10.73 2.53
C PHE A 103 3.61 12.09 2.79
N ALA A 104 4.77 12.34 2.16
CA ALA A 104 5.45 13.63 2.26
C ALA A 104 4.57 14.78 1.73
N PHE A 105 3.90 14.57 0.59
CA PHE A 105 2.96 15.53 0.04
C PHE A 105 1.79 15.79 1.00
N THR A 106 1.19 14.76 1.60
CA THR A 106 0.12 14.91 2.60
C THR A 106 0.58 15.77 3.78
N LEU A 107 1.79 15.54 4.31
CA LEU A 107 2.33 16.34 5.42
C LEU A 107 2.54 17.81 5.06
N THR A 108 3.04 18.10 3.86
CA THR A 108 3.28 19.48 3.41
C THR A 108 1.98 20.25 3.19
N VAL A 109 0.95 19.60 2.63
CA VAL A 109 -0.32 20.24 2.31
C VAL A 109 -1.28 20.28 3.51
N ARG A 110 -1.03 19.46 4.54
CA ARG A 110 -1.85 19.32 5.76
C ARG A 110 -2.34 20.65 6.31
N LYS A 111 -1.42 21.58 6.63
CA LYS A 111 -1.77 22.87 7.24
C LYS A 111 -2.71 23.68 6.35
N ARG A 112 -2.44 23.71 5.03
CA ARG A 112 -3.27 24.43 4.05
C ARG A 112 -4.67 23.81 3.94
N LEU A 113 -4.76 22.48 4.07
CA LEU A 113 -6.01 21.75 3.95
C LEU A 113 -6.91 21.98 5.17
N HIS A 114 -6.35 21.96 6.38
CA HIS A 114 -7.07 22.31 7.62
C HIS A 114 -7.60 23.75 7.59
N MET A 115 -6.76 24.73 7.18
CA MET A 115 -7.20 26.13 7.07
C MET A 115 -8.35 26.32 6.06
N LYS A 116 -8.29 25.66 4.90
CA LYS A 116 -9.39 25.71 3.92
C LYS A 116 -10.67 25.06 4.43
N LEU A 117 -10.54 23.93 5.13
CA LEU A 117 -11.71 23.21 5.67
C LEU A 117 -12.40 24.02 6.78
N GLU A 118 -11.61 24.66 7.64
CA GLU A 118 -12.12 25.57 8.67
C GLU A 118 -12.87 26.76 8.06
N ASP A 119 -12.33 27.36 7.00
CA ASP A 119 -12.97 28.47 6.27
C ASP A 119 -14.30 28.07 5.62
N ILE A 120 -14.40 26.85 5.06
CA ILE A 120 -15.64 26.31 4.45
C ILE A 120 -16.73 26.10 5.50
N TRP A 121 -16.36 25.67 6.70
CA TRP A 121 -17.29 25.38 7.79
C TRP A 121 -17.59 26.60 8.66
N LYS A 122 -16.80 27.66 8.55
CA LYS A 122 -17.02 28.92 9.26
C LYS A 122 -18.44 29.44 9.00
N ASN A 123 -19.15 29.77 10.07
CA ASN A 123 -20.53 30.29 10.06
C ASN A 123 -21.61 29.30 9.55
N LYS A 124 -21.31 28.00 9.44
CA LYS A 124 -22.33 26.97 9.18
C LYS A 124 -22.96 26.46 10.48
N PRO A 125 -24.23 25.98 10.45
CA PRO A 125 -24.98 25.63 11.66
C PRO A 125 -24.31 24.55 12.53
N ASN A 126 -23.48 23.68 11.94
CA ASN A 126 -22.74 22.63 12.67
C ASN A 126 -21.37 23.09 13.20
N CYS A 127 -21.03 24.38 13.06
CA CYS A 127 -19.72 24.96 13.35
C CYS A 127 -19.86 26.46 13.71
N LEU A 128 -20.86 26.79 14.54
CA LEU A 128 -21.12 28.15 15.03
C LEU A 128 -20.05 28.55 16.07
N GLU A 129 -19.74 29.85 16.14
CA GLU A 129 -18.81 30.38 17.13
C GLU A 129 -19.24 30.00 18.56
N GLY A 130 -18.32 29.40 19.32
CA GLY A 130 -18.57 28.97 20.71
C GLY A 130 -18.98 27.51 20.90
N GLN A 131 -19.17 26.72 19.83
CA GLN A 131 -19.41 25.27 19.90
C GLN A 131 -18.30 24.44 19.23
N PRO A 132 -18.04 23.20 19.68
CA PRO A 132 -17.10 22.31 19.02
C PRO A 132 -17.61 21.92 17.62
N CYS A 133 -16.74 22.09 16.62
CA CYS A 133 -17.05 21.81 15.23
C CYS A 133 -16.85 20.31 14.92
N ILE A 134 -17.94 19.54 15.00
CA ILE A 134 -17.95 18.08 14.85
C ILE A 134 -17.31 17.59 13.53
N PRO A 135 -17.57 18.22 12.35
CA PRO A 135 -16.96 17.79 11.09
C PRO A 135 -15.42 17.94 11.08
N LEU A 136 -14.92 18.99 11.72
CA LEU A 136 -13.48 19.30 11.78
C LEU A 136 -12.74 18.33 12.72
N GLU A 137 -13.36 18.02 13.85
CA GLU A 137 -12.84 17.03 14.80
C GLU A 137 -12.83 15.61 14.20
N THR A 138 -13.91 15.25 13.50
CA THR A 138 -14.01 13.98 12.77
C THR A 138 -12.92 13.86 11.69
N PHE A 139 -12.69 14.94 10.94
CA PHE A 139 -11.62 14.99 9.95
C PHE A 139 -10.23 14.80 10.59
N ARG A 140 -9.95 15.51 11.68
CA ARG A 140 -8.66 15.43 12.39
C ARG A 140 -8.40 14.05 12.98
N SER A 141 -9.43 13.42 13.55
CA SER A 141 -9.35 12.04 14.07
C SER A 141 -9.08 11.04 12.94
N SER A 142 -9.84 11.13 11.84
CA SER A 142 -9.69 10.25 10.67
C SER A 142 -8.31 10.40 10.01
N GLU A 143 -7.83 11.63 9.87
CA GLU A 143 -6.48 11.92 9.35
C GLU A 143 -5.39 11.29 10.22
N SER A 144 -5.51 11.42 11.56
CA SER A 144 -4.53 10.88 12.49
C SER A 144 -4.50 9.34 12.44
N LEU A 145 -5.67 8.71 12.38
CA LEU A 145 -5.78 7.25 12.18
C LEU A 145 -5.16 6.80 10.85
N LEU A 146 -5.43 7.53 9.76
CA LEU A 146 -4.87 7.23 8.44
C LEU A 146 -3.34 7.32 8.44
N ILE A 147 -2.77 8.33 9.10
CA ILE A 147 -1.31 8.45 9.27
C ILE A 147 -0.74 7.25 10.03
N VAL A 148 -1.38 6.85 11.15
CA VAL A 148 -0.93 5.68 11.93
C VAL A 148 -1.00 4.39 11.10
N PHE A 149 -2.09 4.16 10.38
CA PHE A 149 -2.20 2.99 9.50
C PHE A 149 -1.16 2.99 8.38
N LEU A 150 -0.86 4.14 7.77
CA LEU A 150 0.18 4.26 6.76
C LEU A 150 1.56 3.90 7.32
N LEU A 151 1.89 4.34 8.53
CA LEU A 151 3.17 4.00 9.19
C LEU A 151 3.29 2.51 9.47
N ILE A 152 2.23 1.89 10.01
CA ILE A 152 2.20 0.44 10.25
C ILE A 152 2.35 -0.32 8.93
N PHE A 153 1.60 0.10 7.90
CA PHE A 153 1.64 -0.53 6.60
C PHE A 153 3.03 -0.40 5.94
N PHE A 154 3.68 0.75 6.05
CA PHE A 154 5.05 0.96 5.56
C PHE A 154 6.07 0.08 6.30
N ALA A 155 5.94 -0.05 7.63
CA ALA A 155 6.79 -0.96 8.40
C ALA A 155 6.64 -2.42 7.96
N ILE A 156 5.41 -2.87 7.71
CA ILE A 156 5.15 -4.22 7.18
C ILE A 156 5.77 -4.39 5.78
N GLN A 157 5.72 -3.37 4.91
CA GLN A 157 6.39 -3.41 3.60
C GLN A 157 7.91 -3.54 3.73
N ILE A 158 8.54 -2.84 4.67
CA ILE A 158 10.00 -2.97 4.92
C ILE A 158 10.33 -4.41 5.35
N ILE A 159 9.59 -4.97 6.30
CA ILE A 159 9.80 -6.36 6.77
C ILE A 159 9.67 -7.33 5.59
N GLN A 160 8.66 -7.10 4.74
CA GLN A 160 8.43 -7.91 3.56
C GLN A 160 9.56 -7.82 2.55
N LEU A 161 10.06 -6.60 2.30
CA LEU A 161 11.17 -6.35 1.38
C LEU A 161 12.43 -7.07 1.85
N ILE A 162 12.76 -6.99 3.15
CA ILE A 162 13.93 -7.67 3.74
C ILE A 162 13.80 -9.19 3.59
N ALA A 163 12.65 -9.77 3.91
CA ALA A 163 12.42 -11.20 3.78
C ALA A 163 12.55 -11.67 2.31
N SER A 164 11.99 -10.90 1.38
CA SER A 164 12.01 -11.20 -0.05
C SER A 164 13.41 -11.06 -0.64
N TRP A 165 14.13 -10.00 -0.25
CA TRP A 165 15.53 -9.78 -0.62
C TRP A 165 16.42 -10.95 -0.20
N TYR A 166 16.33 -11.35 1.09
CA TYR A 166 17.09 -12.48 1.63
C TYR A 166 16.81 -13.79 0.86
N LEU A 167 15.55 -14.05 0.51
CA LEU A 167 15.18 -15.22 -0.27
C LEU A 167 15.71 -15.15 -1.71
N CYS A 168 15.70 -13.97 -2.32
CA CYS A 168 16.19 -13.74 -3.67
C CYS A 168 17.69 -13.95 -3.77
N GLU A 169 18.46 -13.36 -2.87
CA GLU A 169 19.91 -13.53 -2.79
C GLU A 169 20.28 -15.00 -2.61
N ARG A 170 19.62 -15.69 -1.66
CA ARG A 170 19.84 -17.10 -1.42
C ARG A 170 19.56 -17.97 -2.66
N ARG A 171 18.45 -17.73 -3.36
CA ARG A 171 18.10 -18.48 -4.59
C ARG A 171 19.08 -18.18 -5.71
N SER A 172 19.45 -16.92 -5.91
CA SER A 172 20.42 -16.51 -6.93
C SER A 172 21.79 -17.18 -6.70
N SER A 173 22.27 -17.22 -5.45
CA SER A 173 23.53 -17.92 -5.14
C SER A 173 23.45 -19.42 -5.39
N GLN A 174 22.30 -20.05 -5.13
CA GLN A 174 22.10 -21.48 -5.42
C GLN A 174 22.07 -21.76 -6.94
N GLU A 175 21.41 -20.90 -7.72
CA GLU A 175 21.38 -21.02 -9.18
C GLU A 175 22.78 -20.84 -9.78
N LYS A 176 23.53 -19.83 -9.33
CA LYS A 176 24.93 -19.60 -9.77
C LYS A 176 25.83 -20.79 -9.46
N TYR A 177 25.74 -21.34 -8.25
CA TYR A 177 26.54 -22.50 -7.85
C TYR A 177 26.23 -23.73 -8.71
N LYS A 178 24.95 -23.98 -9.01
CA LYS A 178 24.55 -25.09 -9.91
C LYS A 178 25.08 -24.91 -11.33
N LEU A 179 25.03 -23.69 -11.86
CA LEU A 179 25.57 -23.38 -13.19
C LEU A 179 27.10 -23.55 -13.26
N GLN A 180 27.82 -23.24 -12.17
CA GLN A 180 29.26 -23.45 -12.10
C GLN A 180 29.63 -24.94 -12.05
N LEU A 181 28.89 -25.74 -11.29
CA LEU A 181 29.05 -27.20 -11.27
C LEU A 181 28.81 -27.82 -12.65
N GLN A 182 27.71 -27.45 -13.32
CA GLN A 182 27.41 -27.94 -14.66
C GLN A 182 28.51 -27.63 -15.67
N LYS A 183 29.11 -26.43 -15.60
CA LYS A 183 30.23 -26.07 -16.47
C LYS A 183 31.50 -26.86 -16.16
N ALA A 184 31.78 -27.12 -14.88
CA ALA A 184 32.94 -27.94 -14.50
C ALA A 184 32.77 -29.38 -15.00
N ASP A 185 31.56 -29.95 -14.90
CA ASP A 185 31.26 -31.28 -15.43
C ASP A 185 31.35 -31.33 -16.97
N GLU A 186 30.98 -30.24 -17.68
CA GLU A 186 31.10 -30.13 -19.14
C GLU A 186 32.55 -29.91 -19.63
N ASP A 187 33.41 -29.29 -18.82
CA ASP A 187 34.82 -29.04 -19.17
C ASP A 187 35.72 -30.28 -18.93
N ASP A 188 35.25 -31.26 -18.15
CA ASP A 188 35.96 -32.51 -17.81
C ASP A 188 35.62 -33.70 -18.75
N GLU A 189 34.66 -33.55 -19.68
CA GLU A 189 34.32 -34.51 -20.77
C GLU A 189 35.06 -34.23 -22.08
#